data_AF-A0A7V5G640-F1
#
_entry.id   AF-A0A7V5G640-F1
#
_cell.length_a   1.000
_cell.length_b   1.000
_cell.length_c   1.000
_cell.angle_alpha   90.00
_cell.angle_beta   90.00
_cell.angle_gamma   90.00
#
_symmetry.space_group_name_H-M   'P 1'
#
loop_
_entity.id
_entity.type
_entity.pdbx_description
1 polymer ?
#
loop_
_entity_poly.entity_id
_entity_poly.type
_entity_poly.pdbx_seq_one_letter_code
_entity_poly.pdbx_strand_id
1 'polypeptide(L)'
;GLLVDAAIIVIENIHRHLHAHDAEDKDMDEILVQATDEVGGPTNIATLAIIMTMVPMAFVGGMMGSFMKPIPLNVPVALFASLAVAYIFTPYLSLKLLKKPKHKHNHKEEEKEKDKGES
;
A
#
# COMPACT_ATOMS: atom_id res chain seq x y z
N GLY A 1 -14.53 -3.82 3.44
CA GLY A 1 -13.74 -2.71 4.01
C GLY A 1 -12.43 -3.24 4.55
N LEU A 2 -12.45 -3.78 5.76
CA LEU A 2 -11.25 -4.19 6.50
C LEU A 2 -10.27 -5.10 5.72
N LEU A 3 -10.77 -6.08 4.95
CA LEU A 3 -9.91 -7.02 4.22
C LEU A 3 -9.27 -6.43 2.97
N VAL A 4 -9.83 -5.35 2.40
CA VAL A 4 -9.25 -4.71 1.22
C VAL A 4 -8.34 -3.53 1.60
N ASP A 5 -8.35 -3.13 2.87
CA ASP A 5 -7.59 -1.99 3.40
C ASP A 5 -6.08 -2.14 3.18
N ALA A 6 -5.50 -3.28 3.59
CA ALA A 6 -4.07 -3.53 3.40
C ALA A 6 -3.65 -3.47 1.92
N ALA A 7 -4.49 -3.99 1.01
CA ALA A 7 -4.21 -3.92 -0.42
C ALA A 7 -4.32 -2.49 -0.98
N ILE A 8 -5.31 -1.72 -0.49
CA ILE A 8 -5.50 -0.31 -0.87
C ILE A 8 -4.28 0.53 -0.43
N ILE A 9 -3.81 0.36 0.81
CA ILE A 9 -2.64 1.08 1.32
C ILE A 9 -1.40 0.81 0.45
N VAL A 10 -1.16 -0.46 0.10
CA VAL A 10 -0.01 -0.84 -0.74
C VAL A 10 -0.12 -0.27 -2.15
N ILE A 11 -1.29 -0.38 -2.81
CA ILE A 11 -1.45 0.14 -4.18
C ILE A 11 -1.38 1.66 -4.23
N GLU A 12 -1.93 2.37 -3.23
CA GLU A 12 -1.83 3.82 -3.13
C GLU A 12 -0.38 4.25 -2.94
N ASN A 13 0.40 3.52 -2.14
CA ASN A 13 1.81 3.86 -1.97
C ASN A 13 2.65 3.56 -3.21
N ILE A 14 2.40 2.44 -3.89
CA ILE A 14 3.01 2.14 -5.20
C ILE A 14 2.67 3.25 -6.19
N HIS A 15 1.40 3.65 -6.27
CA HIS A 15 0.96 4.74 -7.14
C HIS A 15 1.69 6.05 -6.81
N ARG A 16 1.86 6.38 -5.52
CA ARG A 16 2.61 7.55 -5.07
C ARG A 16 4.08 7.50 -5.51
N HIS A 17 4.75 6.36 -5.37
CA HIS A 17 6.15 6.22 -5.79
C HIS A 17 6.32 6.27 -7.31
N LEU A 18 5.36 5.72 -8.07
CA LEU A 18 5.40 5.79 -9.53
C LEU A 18 5.29 7.22 -10.08
N HIS A 19 4.75 8.15 -9.30
CA HIS A 19 4.60 9.57 -9.67
C HIS A 19 5.61 10.48 -8.96
N ALA A 20 6.58 9.92 -8.24
CA ALA A 20 7.65 10.68 -7.61
C ALA A 20 8.65 11.19 -8.66
N HIS A 21 9.33 12.30 -8.37
CA HIS A 21 10.25 12.93 -9.33
C HIS A 21 11.45 12.05 -9.71
N ASP A 22 11.93 11.24 -8.77
CA ASP A 22 13.03 10.28 -8.94
C ASP A 22 12.56 8.94 -9.52
N ALA A 23 11.26 8.78 -9.78
CA ALA A 23 10.72 7.54 -10.31
C ALA A 23 11.37 7.20 -11.65
N GLU A 24 11.63 8.18 -12.53
CA GLU A 24 12.19 7.95 -13.88
C GLU A 24 13.52 7.19 -13.87
N ASP A 25 14.35 7.45 -12.87
CA ASP A 25 15.70 6.88 -12.74
C ASP A 25 15.74 5.50 -12.09
N LYS A 26 14.62 5.02 -11.52
CA LYS A 26 14.51 3.74 -10.82
C LYS A 26 13.84 2.66 -11.65
N ASP A 27 14.27 1.42 -11.47
CA ASP A 27 13.57 0.28 -12.06
C ASP A 27 12.20 0.06 -11.40
N MET A 28 11.25 -0.48 -12.18
CA MET A 28 9.88 -0.73 -11.68
C MET A 28 9.89 -1.63 -10.45
N ASP A 29 10.72 -2.68 -10.45
CA ASP A 29 10.84 -3.60 -9.32
C ASP A 29 11.38 -2.91 -8.06
N GLU A 30 12.35 -2.01 -8.21
CA GLU A 30 12.89 -1.22 -7.09
C GLU A 30 11.80 -0.32 -6.48
N ILE A 31 11.04 0.37 -7.32
CA ILE A 31 9.92 1.23 -6.90
C ILE A 31 8.88 0.41 -6.12
N LEU A 32 8.51 -0.76 -6.64
CA LEU A 32 7.49 -1.62 -6.02
C LEU A 32 7.94 -2.15 -4.65
N VAL A 33 9.21 -2.57 -4.53
CA VAL A 33 9.79 -3.04 -3.26
C VAL A 33 9.84 -1.89 -2.26
N GLN A 34 10.40 -0.75 -2.65
CA GLN A 34 10.52 0.43 -1.77
C GLN A 34 9.15 0.91 -1.27
N ALA A 35 8.17 1.00 -2.17
CA ALA A 35 6.82 1.40 -1.81
C ALA A 35 6.14 0.38 -0.88
N THR A 36 6.35 -0.91 -1.08
CA THR A 36 5.74 -1.93 -0.22
C THR A 36 6.39 -1.93 1.17
N ASP A 37 7.71 -1.78 1.25
CA ASP A 37 8.46 -1.78 2.51
C ASP A 37 8.14 -0.57 3.40
N GLU A 38 7.91 0.60 2.81
CA GLU A 38 7.57 1.82 3.57
C GLU A 38 6.26 1.68 4.35
N VAL A 39 5.26 1.01 3.78
CA VAL A 39 3.95 0.80 4.43
C VAL A 39 3.87 -0.52 5.21
N GLY A 40 4.79 -1.46 4.99
CA GLY A 40 4.79 -2.78 5.62
C GLY A 40 4.75 -2.71 7.14
N GLY A 41 5.66 -1.95 7.75
CA GLY A 41 5.72 -1.76 9.21
C GLY A 41 4.42 -1.21 9.81
N PRO A 42 3.95 -0.03 9.35
CA PRO A 42 2.69 0.56 9.80
C PRO A 42 1.47 -0.37 9.65
N THR A 43 1.32 -1.04 8.50
CA THR A 43 0.19 -1.95 8.24
C THR A 43 0.20 -3.17 9.16
N ASN A 44 1.38 -3.74 9.44
CA ASN A 44 1.51 -4.86 10.38
C ASN A 44 1.07 -4.46 11.80
N ILE A 45 1.50 -3.30 12.29
CA ILE A 45 1.12 -2.80 13.63
C ILE A 45 -0.38 -2.54 13.69
N ALA A 46 -0.96 -1.91 12.67
CA ALA A 46 -2.40 -1.65 12.60
C ALA A 46 -3.22 -2.95 12.65
N THR A 47 -2.77 -3.98 11.91
CA THR A 47 -3.41 -5.30 11.89
C THR A 47 -3.38 -5.97 13.25
N LEU A 48 -2.22 -5.95 13.91
CA LEU A 48 -2.09 -6.50 15.26
C LEU A 48 -2.95 -5.73 16.26
N ALA A 49 -3.05 -4.41 16.14
CA ALA A 49 -3.94 -3.60 16.96
C ALA A 49 -5.41 -4.02 16.79
N ILE A 50 -5.87 -4.24 15.55
CA ILE A 50 -7.23 -4.75 15.28
C ILE A 50 -7.44 -6.12 15.94
N ILE A 51 -6.48 -7.04 15.79
CA ILE A 51 -6.55 -8.37 16.41
C ILE A 51 -6.64 -8.25 17.95
N MET A 52 -5.87 -7.34 18.55
CA MET A 52 -5.90 -7.08 19.99
C MET A 52 -7.27 -6.58 20.47
N THR A 53 -8.02 -5.83 19.65
CA THR A 53 -9.40 -5.44 20.00
C THR A 53 -10.36 -6.63 20.11
N MET A 54 -10.01 -7.79 19.56
CA MET A 54 -10.81 -9.01 19.66
C MET A 54 -10.60 -9.75 21.00
N VAL A 55 -9.54 -9.44 21.76
CA VAL A 55 -9.20 -10.12 23.02
C VAL A 55 -10.35 -10.08 24.05
N PRO A 56 -11.05 -8.94 24.29
CA PRO A 56 -12.18 -8.92 25.21
C PRO A 56 -13.32 -9.86 24.80
N MET A 57 -13.51 -10.13 23.50
CA MET A 57 -14.56 -11.02 23.02
C MET A 57 -14.31 -12.49 23.38
N ALA A 58 -13.06 -12.89 23.64
CA ALA A 58 -12.74 -14.24 24.10
C ALA A 58 -13.31 -14.54 25.51
N PHE A 59 -13.65 -13.51 26.28
CA PHE A 59 -14.20 -13.63 27.64
C PHE A 59 -15.74 -13.55 27.69
N VAL A 60 -16.42 -13.44 26.54
CA VAL A 60 -17.88 -13.37 26.47
C VAL A 60 -18.49 -14.78 26.59
N GLY A 61 -19.32 -14.99 27.62
CA GLY A 61 -19.98 -16.27 27.91
C GLY A 61 -21.47 -16.32 27.61
N GLY A 62 -22.12 -17.43 28.01
CA GLY A 62 -23.57 -17.63 27.87
C GLY A 62 -24.02 -17.91 26.43
N MET A 63 -25.31 -17.72 26.14
CA MET A 63 -25.88 -17.90 24.80
C MET A 63 -25.20 -16.98 23.77
N MET A 64 -24.84 -15.75 24.17
CA MET A 64 -24.20 -14.78 23.30
C MET A 64 -22.74 -15.16 22.97
N GLY A 65 -22.03 -15.78 23.91
CA GLY A 65 -20.67 -16.31 23.70
C GLY A 65 -20.60 -17.37 22.60
N SER A 66 -21.61 -18.25 22.48
CA SER A 66 -21.65 -19.27 21.41
C SER A 66 -21.67 -18.66 20.00
N PHE A 67 -22.39 -17.55 19.83
CA PHE A 67 -22.47 -16.83 18.56
C PHE A 67 -21.23 -15.97 18.28
N MET A 68 -20.57 -15.45 19.32
CA MET A 68 -19.39 -14.58 19.18
C MET A 68 -18.07 -15.37 19.07
N LYS A 69 -18.00 -16.59 19.60
CA LYS A 69 -16.82 -17.46 19.60
C LYS A 69 -16.07 -17.57 18.24
N PRO A 70 -16.72 -17.65 17.06
CA PRO A 70 -15.99 -17.73 15.80
C PRO A 70 -15.31 -16.42 15.38
N ILE A 71 -15.77 -15.27 15.86
CA ILE A 71 -15.28 -13.95 15.46
C ILE A 71 -13.79 -13.73 15.82
N PRO A 72 -13.36 -13.88 17.09
CA PRO A 72 -11.98 -13.65 17.49
C PRO A 72 -10.99 -14.67 16.90
N LEU A 73 -11.47 -15.77 16.31
CA LEU A 73 -10.63 -16.75 15.62
C LEU A 73 -10.56 -16.49 14.11
N ASN A 74 -11.71 -16.26 13.47
CA ASN A 74 -11.78 -16.12 12.01
C ASN A 74 -11.29 -14.76 11.53
N VAL A 75 -11.51 -13.68 12.28
CA VAL A 75 -11.09 -12.33 11.89
C VAL A 75 -9.56 -12.23 11.78
N PRO A 76 -8.76 -12.66 12.77
CA PRO A 76 -7.30 -12.67 12.64
C PRO A 76 -6.81 -13.49 11.43
N VAL A 77 -7.38 -14.68 11.21
CA VAL A 77 -7.02 -15.52 10.05
C VAL A 77 -7.31 -14.81 8.74
N ALA A 78 -8.47 -14.17 8.61
CA ALA A 78 -8.83 -13.40 7.43
C ALA A 78 -7.92 -12.17 7.24
N LEU A 79 -7.51 -11.50 8.32
CA LEU A 79 -6.57 -10.39 8.28
C LEU A 79 -5.18 -10.83 7.82
N PHE A 80 -4.63 -11.93 8.35
CA PHE A 80 -3.36 -12.47 7.88
C PHE A 80 -3.41 -12.87 6.41
N ALA A 81 -4.50 -13.51 5.97
CA ALA A 81 -4.70 -13.83 4.56
C ALA A 81 -4.77 -12.55 3.69
N SER A 82 -5.42 -11.49 4.17
CA SER A 82 -5.46 -10.19 3.51
C SER A 82 -4.06 -9.57 3.38
N LEU A 83 -3.23 -9.60 4.43
CA LEU A 83 -1.84 -9.12 4.35
C LEU A 83 -1.01 -9.91 3.34
N ALA A 84 -1.14 -11.24 3.34
CA ALA A 84 -0.44 -12.07 2.37
C ALA A 84 -0.85 -11.70 0.94
N VAL A 85 -2.14 -11.45 0.69
CA VAL A 85 -2.61 -10.96 -0.60
C VAL A 85 -2.04 -9.58 -0.92
N ALA A 86 -2.03 -8.66 0.04
CA ALA A 86 -1.53 -7.30 -0.14
C ALA A 86 -0.03 -7.26 -0.48
N TYR A 87 0.80 -8.08 0.16
CA TYR A 87 2.24 -8.07 -0.05
C TYR A 87 2.73 -8.94 -1.21
N ILE A 88 1.92 -9.90 -1.66
CA ILE A 88 2.30 -10.78 -2.78
C ILE A 88 1.60 -10.34 -4.06
N PHE A 89 0.27 -10.29 -4.05
CA PHE A 89 -0.51 -10.13 -5.27
C PHE A 89 -0.60 -8.68 -5.70
N THR A 90 -0.75 -7.72 -4.78
CA THR A 90 -0.83 -6.31 -5.15
C THR A 90 0.43 -5.81 -5.87
N PRO A 91 1.66 -5.98 -5.36
CA PRO A 91 2.85 -5.55 -6.10
C PRO A 91 3.04 -6.34 -7.39
N TYR A 92 2.80 -7.67 -7.39
CA TYR A 92 2.89 -8.48 -8.60
C TYR A 92 1.93 -8.02 -9.71
N LEU A 93 0.68 -7.74 -9.36
CA LEU A 93 -0.32 -7.22 -10.31
C LEU A 93 0.01 -5.79 -10.73
N SER A 94 0.59 -4.98 -9.84
CA SER A 94 1.04 -3.63 -10.16
C SER A 94 2.10 -3.65 -11.25
N LEU A 95 3.07 -4.56 -11.17
CA LEU A 95 4.11 -4.73 -12.20
C LEU A 95 3.51 -5.04 -13.58
N LYS A 96 2.43 -5.84 -13.61
CA LYS A 96 1.81 -6.30 -14.86
C LYS A 96 0.80 -5.30 -15.45
N LEU A 97 0.12 -4.52 -14.59
CA LEU A 97 -1.04 -3.71 -15.00
C LEU A 97 -0.77 -2.20 -14.98
N LEU A 98 0.13 -1.72 -14.11
CA LEU A 98 0.45 -0.30 -14.02
C LEU A 98 1.55 0.06 -15.02
N LYS A 99 1.46 1.27 -15.56
CA LYS A 99 2.48 1.86 -16.42
C LYS A 99 3.19 2.95 -15.66
N LYS A 100 4.53 2.94 -15.77
CA LYS A 100 5.35 4.05 -15.28
C LYS A 100 4.98 5.32 -16.05
N PRO A 101 4.53 6.39 -15.37
CA PRO A 101 4.31 7.69 -16.01
C PRO A 101 5.61 8.17 -16.66
N LYS A 102 5.52 8.77 -17.85
CA LYS A 102 6.63 9.53 -18.43
C LYS A 102 6.46 10.98 -17.99
N HIS A 103 7.33 11.50 -17.13
CA HIS A 103 7.39 12.93 -16.88
C HIS A 103 7.94 13.59 -18.14
N LYS A 104 7.07 14.30 -18.88
CA LYS A 104 7.56 15.20 -19.92
C LYS A 104 8.40 16.28 -19.23
N HIS A 105 9.71 16.22 -19.42
CA HIS A 105 10.62 17.31 -19.13
C HIS A 105 10.19 18.56 -19.91
N ASN A 106 9.34 19.40 -19.30
CA ASN A 106 8.95 20.71 -19.82
C ASN A 106 9.82 21.84 -19.23
N HIS A 107 11.08 21.55 -18.92
CA HIS A 107 12.09 22.53 -18.52
C HIS A 107 13.26 22.48 -19.50
N LYS A 108 13.06 23.06 -20.69
CA LYS A 108 14.16 23.44 -21.60
C LYS A 108 13.73 24.45 -22.66
N GLU A 109 12.88 25.42 -22.33
CA GLU A 109 12.58 26.54 -23.25
C GLU A 109 12.75 27.93 -22.63
N GLU A 110 12.73 28.11 -21.30
CA GLU A 110 12.84 29.46 -20.70
C GLU A 110 14.27 30.03 -20.60
N GLU A 111 15.33 29.23 -20.78
CA GLU A 111 16.72 29.75 -20.78
C GLU A 111 17.21 30.22 -22.16
N LYS A 112 16.53 29.87 -23.27
CA LYS A 112 16.93 30.31 -24.62
C LYS A 112 16.31 31.64 -25.07
N GLU A 113 15.33 32.16 -24.34
CA GLU A 113 14.67 33.42 -24.69
C GLU A 113 15.35 34.64 -24.04
N LYS A 114 16.07 34.46 -22.92
CA LYS A 114 16.87 35.55 -22.31
C LYS A 114 18.16 35.87 -23.05
N ASP A 115 18.76 34.92 -23.77
CA ASP A 115 20.02 35.13 -24.50
C ASP A 115 19.81 35.70 -25.93
N LYS A 116 18.56 35.72 -26.42
CA LYS A 116 18.21 36.31 -27.73
C LYS A 116 17.66 37.74 -27.64
N GLY A 117 17.49 38.28 -26.44
CA GLY A 117 17.00 39.65 -26.20
C GLY A 117 18.10 40.70 -26.02
N GLU A 118 19.38 40.31 -25.97
CA GLU A 118 20.54 41.20 -25.76
C GLU A 118 21.56 41.18 -26.91
N SER A 119 21.15 40.86 -28.13
CA SER A 119 21.98 41.06 -29.35
C SER A 119 21.28 41.91 -30.38
#